data_AF-A0A949VWF5-F1
#
_entry.id   AF-A0A949VWF5-F1
#
_cell.length_a   1.000
_cell.length_b   1.000
_cell.length_c   1.000
_cell.angle_alpha   90.00
_cell.angle_beta   90.00
_cell.angle_gamma   90.00
#
_symmetry.space_group_name_H-M   'P 1'
#
loop_
_entity.id
_entity.type
_entity.pdbx_description
1 polymer ?
#
loop_
_entity_poly.entity_id
_entity_poly.type
_entity_poly.pdbx_seq_one_letter_code
_entity_poly.pdbx_strand_id
1 'polypeptide(L)'
;MAEFNLSDLLSPMLDAAKGELTKYWNDVKPYAQKEIKAMIENLKLIYKLKQQGKITEEQAKLYLNLQKNSFKIVLLTFQGLSILTVENTINAVLKSVKDTVNSVIGWKLI
;
A
#
# COMPACT_ATOMS: atom_id res chain seq x y z
N MET A 1 -0.51 -8.22 21.44
CA MET A 1 -0.32 -6.92 20.77
C MET A 1 -0.44 -7.17 19.28
N ALA A 2 -1.26 -6.43 18.56
CA ALA A 2 -1.45 -6.71 17.13
C ALA A 2 -0.19 -6.29 16.35
N GLU A 3 0.42 -7.23 15.65
CA GLU A 3 1.62 -7.01 14.85
C GLU A 3 1.28 -6.95 13.36
N PHE A 4 2.02 -6.14 12.62
CA PHE A 4 1.95 -6.09 11.16
C PHE A 4 2.78 -7.22 10.57
N ASN A 5 2.17 -8.37 10.32
CA ASN A 5 2.83 -9.46 9.62
C ASN A 5 2.84 -9.21 8.12
N LEU A 6 4.03 -9.28 7.52
CA LEU A 6 4.18 -9.09 6.07
C LEU A 6 3.37 -10.12 5.28
N SER A 7 3.34 -11.37 5.75
CA SER A 7 2.56 -12.46 5.16
C SER A 7 1.07 -12.13 5.08
N ASP A 8 0.54 -11.48 6.12
CA ASP A 8 -0.90 -11.30 6.33
C ASP A 8 -1.44 -10.14 5.48
N LEU A 9 -0.58 -9.19 5.10
CA LEU A 9 -0.94 -8.06 4.24
C LEU A 9 -0.55 -8.26 2.78
N LEU A 10 0.54 -8.98 2.50
CA LEU A 10 1.08 -9.07 1.15
C LEU A 10 0.14 -9.80 0.19
N SER A 11 -0.46 -10.92 0.61
CA SER A 11 -1.38 -11.67 -0.25
C SER A 11 -2.61 -10.85 -0.66
N PRO A 12 -3.43 -10.29 0.26
CA PRO A 12 -4.62 -9.55 -0.14
C PRO A 12 -4.29 -8.31 -0.99
N MET A 13 -3.19 -7.62 -0.70
CA MET A 13 -2.74 -6.48 -1.50
C MET A 13 -2.32 -6.90 -2.92
N LEU A 14 -1.61 -8.02 -3.06
CA LEU A 14 -1.23 -8.55 -4.38
C LEU A 14 -2.43 -9.03 -5.18
N ASP A 15 -3.38 -9.70 -4.53
CA ASP A 15 -4.61 -10.18 -5.18
C ASP A 15 -5.46 -9.00 -5.66
N ALA A 16 -5.57 -7.93 -4.86
CA ALA A 16 -6.23 -6.69 -5.25
C ALA A 16 -5.53 -6.01 -6.44
N ALA A 17 -4.20 -5.92 -6.42
CA ALA A 17 -3.44 -5.36 -7.54
C ALA A 17 -3.63 -6.19 -8.82
N LYS A 18 -3.63 -7.52 -8.70
CA LYS A 18 -3.85 -8.43 -9.83
C LYS A 18 -5.21 -8.22 -10.47
N GLY A 19 -6.26 -8.01 -9.67
CA GLY A 19 -7.61 -7.73 -10.17
C GLY A 19 -7.64 -6.53 -11.13
N GLU A 20 -7.00 -5.43 -10.74
CA GLU A 20 -6.96 -4.19 -11.52
C GLU A 20 -5.97 -4.25 -12.71
N LEU A 21 -4.90 -5.03 -12.58
CA LEU A 21 -3.81 -5.11 -13.57
C LEU A 21 -3.85 -6.38 -14.42
N THR A 22 -4.98 -7.08 -14.50
CA THR A 22 -5.11 -8.42 -15.12
C THR A 22 -4.38 -8.55 -16.47
N LYS A 23 -4.55 -7.59 -17.38
CA LYS A 23 -3.93 -7.60 -18.72
C LYS A 23 -2.39 -7.48 -18.70
N TYR A 24 -1.84 -6.76 -17.73
CA TYR A 24 -0.42 -6.43 -17.62
C TYR A 24 0.28 -7.20 -16.52
N TRP A 25 -0.45 -8.10 -15.82
CA TRP A 25 -0.04 -8.68 -14.56
C TRP A 25 1.32 -9.38 -14.62
N ASN A 26 1.59 -10.13 -15.69
CA ASN A 26 2.85 -10.87 -15.83
C ASN A 26 4.07 -9.94 -15.83
N ASP A 27 3.96 -8.75 -16.43
CA ASP A 27 5.05 -7.79 -16.54
C ASP A 27 5.16 -6.93 -15.28
N VAL A 28 4.02 -6.50 -14.72
CA VAL A 28 3.99 -5.57 -13.58
C VAL A 28 4.13 -6.27 -12.23
N LYS A 29 3.83 -7.57 -12.12
CA LYS A 29 3.83 -8.32 -10.84
C LYS A 29 5.09 -8.11 -9.99
N PRO A 30 6.33 -8.27 -10.50
CA PRO A 30 7.52 -8.10 -9.66
C PRO A 30 7.65 -6.67 -9.10
N TYR A 31 7.19 -5.67 -9.86
CA TYR A 31 7.22 -4.26 -9.47
C TYR A 31 6.10 -3.95 -8.47
N ALA A 32 4.87 -4.40 -8.73
CA ALA A 32 3.76 -4.29 -7.81
C ALA A 32 4.09 -4.97 -6.47
N GLN A 33 4.72 -6.14 -6.49
CA GLN A 33 5.15 -6.84 -5.28
C GLN A 33 6.21 -6.06 -4.50
N LYS A 34 7.18 -5.45 -5.18
CA LYS A 34 8.18 -4.58 -4.55
C LYS A 34 7.52 -3.38 -3.87
N GLU A 35 6.64 -2.67 -4.59
CA GLU A 35 5.98 -1.47 -4.07
C GLU A 35 5.00 -1.79 -2.93
N ILE A 36 4.29 -2.91 -2.99
CA ILE A 36 3.42 -3.39 -1.89
C ILE A 36 4.26 -3.74 -0.66
N LYS A 37 5.40 -4.42 -0.82
CA LYS A 37 6.30 -4.70 0.31
C LYS A 37 6.81 -3.41 0.95
N ALA A 38 7.25 -2.45 0.14
CA ALA A 38 7.67 -1.14 0.63
C ALA A 38 6.53 -0.42 1.37
N MET A 39 5.29 -0.55 0.89
CA MET A 39 4.12 -0.02 1.57
C MET A 39 3.84 -0.67 2.91
N ILE A 40 3.97 -2.00 3.01
CA ILE A 40 3.81 -2.70 4.29
C ILE A 40 4.90 -2.27 5.28
N GLU A 41 6.15 -2.13 4.84
CA GLU A 41 7.24 -1.63 5.69
C GLU A 41 7.01 -0.17 6.15
N ASN A 42 6.42 0.67 5.30
CA ASN A 42 6.04 2.03 5.67
C ASN A 42 4.92 2.04 6.73
N LEU A 43 3.91 1.17 6.59
CA LEU A 43 2.86 1.01 7.61
C LEU A 43 3.41 0.52 8.96
N LYS A 44 4.37 -0.43 8.94
CA LYS A 44 5.11 -0.86 10.13
C LYS A 44 5.87 0.28 10.79
N LEU A 45 6.53 1.12 9.99
CA LEU A 45 7.23 2.31 10.48
C LEU A 45 6.26 3.30 11.13
N ILE A 46 5.14 3.61 10.48
CA ILE A 46 4.09 4.48 11.04
C ILE A 46 3.61 3.96 12.39
N TYR A 47 3.30 2.66 12.47
CA TYR A 47 2.88 2.03 13.72
C TYR A 47 3.94 2.17 14.81
N LYS A 48 5.19 1.85 14.51
CA LYS A 48 6.31 1.97 15.47
C LYS A 48 6.47 3.41 15.96
N LEU A 49 6.44 4.39 15.06
CA LEU A 49 6.56 5.81 15.42
C LEU A 49 5.37 6.29 16.25
N LYS A 50 4.15 5.80 15.95
CA LYS A 50 2.96 6.07 16.76
C LYS A 50 3.10 5.53 18.17
N GLN A 51 3.51 4.26 18.33
CA GLN A 51 3.72 3.65 19.65
C GLN A 51 4.79 4.40 20.47
N GLN A 52 5.73 5.06 19.79
CA GLN A 52 6.76 5.89 20.43
C GLN A 52 6.31 7.34 20.68
N GLY A 53 5.10 7.74 20.28
CA GLY A 53 4.63 9.13 20.37
C GLY A 53 5.40 10.11 19.49
N LYS A 54 6.07 9.63 18.43
CA LYS A 54 6.98 10.42 17.57
C LYS A 54 6.34 10.94 16.29
N ILE A 55 5.09 10.58 16.03
CA ILE A 55 4.39 10.98 14.80
C ILE A 55 2.93 11.31 15.09
N THR A 56 2.40 12.30 14.39
CA THR A 56 0.96 12.63 14.39
C THR A 56 0.21 11.86 13.29
N GLU A 57 -1.12 11.89 13.33
CA GLU A 57 -1.94 11.29 12.28
C GLU A 57 -1.69 11.96 10.91
N GLU A 58 -1.53 13.28 10.88
CA GLU A 58 -1.24 14.04 9.66
C GLU A 58 0.11 13.64 9.07
N GLN A 59 1.14 13.52 9.91
CA GLN A 59 2.46 13.06 9.47
C GLN A 59 2.38 11.63 8.94
N ALA A 60 1.62 10.73 9.58
CA ALA A 60 1.41 9.37 9.08
C ALA A 60 0.72 9.36 7.69
N LYS A 61 -0.25 10.26 7.45
CA LYS A 61 -0.86 10.44 6.13
C LYS A 61 0.16 10.89 5.09
N LEU A 62 1.14 11.72 5.45
CA LEU A 62 2.24 12.10 4.55
C LEU A 62 3.13 10.92 4.18
N TYR A 63 3.49 10.07 5.14
CA TYR A 63 4.26 8.84 4.88
C TYR A 63 3.51 7.90 3.93
N LEU A 64 2.20 7.72 4.14
CA LEU A 64 1.37 6.91 3.26
C LEU A 64 1.29 7.52 1.85
N ASN A 65 1.08 8.83 1.75
CA ASN A 65 1.00 9.52 0.46
C ASN A 65 2.31 9.43 -0.33
N LEU A 66 3.47 9.52 0.34
CA LEU A 66 4.77 9.30 -0.29
C LEU A 66 4.83 7.91 -0.94
N GLN A 67 4.38 6.88 -0.22
CA GLN A 67 4.38 5.53 -0.76
C GLN A 67 3.38 5.33 -1.90
N LYS A 68 2.18 5.91 -1.79
CA LYS A 68 1.19 5.91 -2.88
C LYS A 68 1.78 6.53 -4.15
N ASN A 69 2.48 7.65 -4.00
CA ASN A 69 3.13 8.33 -5.12
C ASN A 69 4.27 7.48 -5.72
N SER A 70 5.09 6.83 -4.89
CA SER A 70 6.10 5.87 -5.37
C SER A 70 5.48 4.77 -6.23
N PHE A 71 4.41 4.13 -5.71
CA PHE A 71 3.74 3.07 -6.42
C PHE A 71 3.12 3.57 -7.73
N LYS A 72 2.49 4.75 -7.70
CA LYS A 72 1.94 5.41 -8.89
C LYS A 72 3.02 5.64 -9.96
N ILE A 73 4.17 6.20 -9.57
CA ILE A 73 5.28 6.48 -10.49
C ILE A 73 5.74 5.18 -11.14
N VAL A 74 5.94 4.11 -10.37
CA VAL A 74 6.38 2.81 -10.89
C VAL A 74 5.37 2.22 -11.87
N LEU A 75 4.06 2.23 -11.56
CA LEU A 75 3.08 1.69 -12.50
C LEU A 75 2.96 2.54 -13.77
N LEU A 76 3.12 3.85 -13.69
CA LEU A 76 3.08 4.73 -14.86
C LEU A 76 4.27 4.59 -15.81
N THR A 77 5.33 3.84 -15.43
CA THR A 77 6.41 3.52 -16.37
C THR A 77 6.03 2.42 -17.38
N PHE A 78 4.90 1.72 -17.17
CA PHE A 78 4.45 0.65 -18.05
C PHE A 78 3.56 1.18 -19.16
N GLN A 79 3.96 0.92 -20.41
CA GLN A 79 3.19 1.33 -21.58
C GLN A 79 1.80 0.66 -21.59
N GLY A 80 0.76 1.48 -21.80
CA GLY A 80 -0.63 1.02 -21.87
C GLY A 80 -1.38 1.02 -20.53
N LEU A 81 -0.70 1.31 -19.40
CA LEU A 81 -1.40 1.64 -18.16
C LEU A 81 -1.87 3.09 -18.16
N SER A 82 -3.17 3.29 -18.00
CA SER A 82 -3.75 4.62 -17.84
C SER A 82 -3.59 5.10 -16.40
N ILE A 83 -3.58 6.43 -16.20
CA ILE A 83 -3.57 7.04 -14.86
C ILE A 83 -4.74 6.51 -14.03
N LEU A 84 -5.93 6.37 -14.62
CA LEU A 84 -7.11 5.87 -13.92
C LEU A 84 -6.92 4.42 -13.43
N THR A 85 -6.37 3.54 -14.28
CA THR A 85 -6.06 2.15 -13.90
C THR A 85 -5.07 2.09 -12.74
N VAL A 86 -4.04 2.94 -12.77
CA VAL A 86 -3.04 3.03 -11.69
C VAL A 86 -3.67 3.50 -10.38
N GLU A 87 -4.49 4.55 -10.41
CA GLU A 87 -5.20 5.04 -9.23
C GLU A 87 -6.16 3.99 -8.65
N ASN A 88 -6.92 3.30 -9.52
CA ASN A 88 -7.80 2.20 -9.10
C ASN A 88 -7.03 1.06 -8.45
N THR A 89 -5.87 0.70 -9.01
CA THR A 89 -4.97 -0.31 -8.44
C THR A 89 -4.55 0.07 -7.02
N ILE A 90 -4.04 1.28 -6.84
CA ILE A 90 -3.57 1.75 -5.53
C ILE A 90 -4.73 1.79 -4.52
N ASN A 91 -5.91 2.23 -4.95
CA ASN A 91 -7.10 2.26 -4.11
C ASN A 91 -7.58 0.85 -3.73
N ALA A 92 -7.57 -0.10 -4.67
CA ALA A 92 -7.94 -1.49 -4.41
C ALA A 92 -6.96 -2.15 -3.42
N VAL A 93 -5.65 -1.95 -3.64
CA VAL A 93 -4.57 -2.40 -2.75
C VAL A 93 -4.79 -1.89 -1.33
N LEU A 94 -4.99 -0.58 -1.17
CA LEU A 94 -5.21 0.04 0.14
C LEU A 94 -6.51 -0.41 0.80
N LYS A 95 -7.59 -0.52 0.04
CA LYS A 95 -8.89 -0.99 0.52
C LYS A 95 -8.82 -2.42 1.05
N SER A 96 -8.03 -3.28 0.42
CA SER A 96 -7.89 -4.69 0.81
C SER A 96 -7.38 -4.92 2.25
N VAL A 97 -6.67 -3.93 2.80
CA VAL A 97 -6.07 -4.00 4.15
C VAL A 97 -6.59 -2.92 5.10
N LYS A 98 -7.58 -2.13 4.67
CA LYS A 98 -8.06 -0.94 5.38
C LYS A 98 -8.47 -1.23 6.82
N ASP A 99 -9.32 -2.23 7.04
CA ASP A 99 -9.86 -2.51 8.36
C ASP A 99 -8.77 -3.01 9.31
N THR A 100 -7.92 -3.91 8.83
CA THR A 100 -6.75 -4.41 9.57
C THR A 100 -5.82 -3.26 9.94
N VAL A 101 -5.41 -2.44 8.98
CA VAL A 101 -4.46 -1.34 9.22
C VAL A 101 -5.05 -0.30 10.17
N ASN A 102 -6.27 0.16 9.94
CA ASN A 102 -6.90 1.17 10.78
C ASN A 102 -7.14 0.65 12.21
N SER A 103 -7.49 -0.63 12.37
CA SER A 103 -7.66 -1.25 13.68
C SER A 103 -6.34 -1.36 14.44
N VAL A 104 -5.25 -1.75 13.77
CA VAL A 104 -3.95 -1.94 14.42
C VAL A 104 -3.24 -0.61 14.69
N ILE A 105 -3.25 0.31 13.71
CA ILE A 105 -2.72 1.65 13.93
C ILE A 105 -3.58 2.39 14.93
N GLY A 106 -4.90 2.24 14.91
CA GLY A 106 -5.84 3.00 15.75
C GLY A 106 -6.05 4.42 15.23
N TRP A 107 -5.97 4.62 13.91
CA TRP A 107 -6.29 5.85 13.19
C TRP A 107 -7.07 5.50 11.92
N LYS A 108 -7.89 6.42 11.43
CA LYS A 108 -8.53 6.30 10.10
C LYS A 108 -7.56 6.75 9.02
N LEU A 109 -6.48 5.99 8.86
CA LEU A 109 -5.37 6.33 7.97
C LEU A 109 -5.70 6.04 6.49
N ILE A 110 -6.47 4.98 6.24
CA ILE A 110 -6.84 4.47 4.90
C ILE A 110 -8.37 4.35 4.76
#